data_AF-A0A8J4V5N9-F1
#
_entry.id   AF-A0A8J4V5N9-F1
#
_cell.length_a   1.000
_cell.length_b   1.000
_cell.length_c   1.000
_cell.angle_alpha   90.00
_cell.angle_beta   90.00
_cell.angle_gamma   90.00
#
_symmetry.space_group_name_H-M   'P 1'
#
loop_
_entity.id
_entity.type
_entity.pdbx_description
1 polymer ?
#
loop_
_entity_poly.entity_id
_entity_poly.type
_entity_poly.pdbx_seq_one_letter_code
_entity_poly.pdbx_strand_id
1 'polypeptide(L)'
;RDTNDPKKTEHLLSLDGAKERLQLFKADLLEEGSFDSAVDGCQGVFHTASPVTLTASDPQSELIDPAVKGTLNVLRSCAKVHSIKRVIVTSSMAAVMFNKKPLTPDVVIDETWFSDPVACEELKQWYMLAKTLAEEAAWTSAKENGIDLVTINPGFVIGPLIQPTLTPSIEAFLAIINGTQIFPDGIYRLVDVRDVANAHIQAFENPAASGRYCIVGGVTHYSEVFKILHKFYPSLRLPEKSEDDKPLQPLYKISQDKAISLGINFIPLEVSVRDTVESFKENGIITI
;
A
#
# COMPACT_ATOMS: atom_id res chain seq x y z
N ARG A 1 -2.86 4.27 19.10
CA ARG A 1 -3.65 5.41 18.59
C ARG A 1 -4.75 5.75 19.57
N ASP A 2 -4.99 7.04 19.81
CA ASP A 2 -6.06 7.52 20.70
C ASP A 2 -7.43 7.40 20.01
N THR A 3 -8.35 6.67 20.64
CA THR A 3 -9.72 6.47 20.15
C THR A 3 -10.62 7.69 20.40
N ASN A 4 -10.16 8.65 21.21
CA ASN A 4 -10.90 9.87 21.51
C ASN A 4 -10.55 11.04 20.57
N ASP A 5 -9.64 10.86 19.61
CA ASP A 5 -9.26 11.87 18.62
C ASP A 5 -10.28 11.89 17.47
N PRO A 6 -11.21 12.87 17.41
CA PRO A 6 -12.30 12.84 16.43
C PRO A 6 -11.78 12.94 14.99
N LYS A 7 -10.64 13.62 14.78
CA LYS A 7 -10.01 13.69 13.45
C LYS A 7 -9.64 12.32 12.91
N LYS A 8 -9.37 11.35 13.80
CA LYS A 8 -9.00 9.98 13.45
C LYS A 8 -10.14 8.99 13.49
N THR A 9 -11.23 9.29 14.19
CA THR A 9 -12.30 8.31 14.45
C THR A 9 -13.65 8.69 13.84
N GLU A 10 -13.96 9.97 13.66
CA GLU A 10 -15.29 10.41 13.21
C GLU A 10 -15.65 9.84 11.84
N HIS A 11 -14.73 9.90 10.87
CA HIS A 11 -14.92 9.34 9.53
C HIS A 11 -15.08 7.81 9.51
N LEU A 12 -14.59 7.11 10.54
CA LEU A 12 -14.78 5.66 10.68
C LEU A 12 -16.15 5.36 11.30
N LEU A 13 -16.55 6.13 12.31
CA LEU A 13 -17.83 6.01 13.00
C LEU A 13 -19.01 6.45 12.11
N SER A 14 -18.76 7.25 11.07
CA SER A 14 -19.76 7.65 10.08
C SER A 14 -19.97 6.63 8.96
N LEU A 15 -19.18 5.56 8.89
CA LEU A 15 -19.37 4.51 7.88
C LEU A 15 -20.66 3.73 8.10
N ASP A 16 -21.25 3.25 7.01
CA ASP A 16 -22.47 2.46 7.05
C ASP A 16 -22.30 1.18 7.89
N GLY A 17 -23.15 1.04 8.90
CA GLY A 17 -23.12 -0.09 9.83
C GLY A 17 -22.02 -0.03 10.91
N ALA A 18 -21.31 1.09 11.05
CA ALA A 18 -20.27 1.25 12.07
C ALA A 18 -20.84 1.17 13.49
N LYS A 19 -22.02 1.75 13.74
CA LYS A 19 -22.66 1.74 15.06
C LYS A 19 -22.94 0.33 15.59
N GLU A 20 -23.18 -0.62 14.70
CA GLU A 20 -23.55 -1.99 15.02
C GLU A 20 -22.35 -2.94 15.02
N ARG A 21 -21.31 -2.67 14.20
CA ARG A 21 -20.26 -3.66 13.88
C ARG A 21 -18.82 -3.15 13.99
N LEU A 22 -18.61 -1.85 14.19
CA LEU A 22 -17.26 -1.30 14.38
C LEU A 22 -16.96 -1.12 15.86
N GLN A 23 -15.87 -1.72 16.31
CA GLN A 23 -15.31 -1.49 17.65
C GLN A 23 -13.92 -0.89 17.52
N LEU A 24 -13.70 0.25 18.18
CA LEU A 24 -12.42 0.93 18.18
C LEU A 24 -11.61 0.53 19.42
N PHE A 25 -10.42 -0.02 19.20
CA PHE A 25 -9.47 -0.36 20.25
C PHE A 25 -8.25 0.57 20.19
N LYS A 26 -7.77 0.99 21.37
CA LYS A 26 -6.49 1.67 21.49
C LYS A 26 -5.37 0.63 21.44
N ALA A 27 -4.51 0.70 20.44
CA ALA A 27 -3.30 -0.11 20.32
C ALA A 27 -2.14 0.70 19.71
N ASP A 28 -0.91 0.33 19.99
CA ASP A 28 0.30 0.96 19.45
C ASP A 28 1.29 -0.09 18.95
N LEU A 29 1.78 0.08 17.71
CA LEU A 29 2.71 -0.86 17.08
C LEU A 29 3.94 -1.14 17.93
N LEU A 30 4.44 -0.13 18.65
CA LEU A 30 5.66 -0.23 19.43
C LEU A 30 5.44 -0.63 20.89
N GLU A 31 4.18 -0.65 21.36
CA GLU A 31 3.82 -1.10 22.70
C GLU A 31 3.49 -2.59 22.68
N GLU A 32 4.39 -3.39 23.26
CA GLU A 32 4.26 -4.84 23.30
C GLU A 32 2.95 -5.30 23.96
N GLY A 33 2.23 -6.21 23.30
CA GLY A 33 0.96 -6.75 23.81
C GLY A 33 -0.24 -5.83 23.67
N SER A 34 -0.07 -4.61 23.14
CA SER A 34 -1.19 -3.66 22.98
C SER A 34 -2.28 -4.12 22.01
N PHE A 35 -2.03 -5.17 21.21
CA PHE A 35 -3.01 -5.78 20.31
C PHE A 35 -3.69 -7.02 20.90
N ASP A 36 -3.22 -7.55 22.05
CA ASP A 36 -3.71 -8.81 22.62
C ASP A 36 -5.24 -8.79 22.79
N SER A 37 -5.81 -7.72 23.35
CA SER A 37 -7.26 -7.57 23.50
C SER A 37 -8.01 -7.34 22.18
N ALA A 38 -7.36 -6.71 21.19
CA ALA A 38 -8.00 -6.38 19.92
C ALA A 38 -8.12 -7.60 18.99
N VAL A 39 -7.22 -8.58 19.13
CA VAL A 39 -7.23 -9.80 18.32
C VAL A 39 -7.94 -10.98 19.01
N ASP A 40 -8.26 -10.86 20.29
CA ASP A 40 -8.98 -11.90 21.03
C ASP A 40 -10.37 -12.17 20.43
N GLY A 41 -10.70 -13.45 20.25
CA GLY A 41 -11.93 -13.88 19.59
C GLY A 41 -11.99 -13.65 18.08
N CYS A 42 -10.97 -13.04 17.45
CA CYS A 42 -10.94 -12.87 16.00
C CYS A 42 -10.68 -14.19 15.26
N GLN A 43 -11.22 -14.31 14.04
CA GLN A 43 -10.93 -15.40 13.11
C GLN A 43 -9.91 -15.01 12.03
N GLY A 44 -9.75 -13.72 11.79
CA GLY A 44 -8.81 -13.17 10.84
C GLY A 44 -8.28 -11.84 11.34
N VAL A 45 -7.02 -11.55 11.02
CA VAL A 45 -6.39 -10.27 11.36
C VAL A 45 -5.83 -9.65 10.09
N PHE A 46 -6.17 -8.39 9.84
CA PHE A 46 -5.65 -7.59 8.75
C PHE A 46 -4.64 -6.58 9.30
N HIS A 47 -3.36 -6.93 9.24
CA HIS A 47 -2.28 -6.05 9.68
C HIS A 47 -1.90 -5.08 8.56
N THR A 48 -2.54 -3.91 8.58
CA THR A 48 -2.34 -2.83 7.59
C THR A 48 -1.46 -1.69 8.11
N ALA A 49 -1.21 -1.66 9.42
CA ALA A 49 -0.55 -0.56 10.09
C ALA A 49 0.96 -0.61 9.90
N SER A 50 1.53 0.42 9.27
CA SER A 50 2.96 0.54 9.05
C SER A 50 3.32 2.01 8.81
N PRO A 51 4.51 2.49 9.24
CA PRO A 51 4.96 3.81 8.87
C PRO A 51 5.12 3.91 7.35
N VAL A 52 4.74 5.05 6.78
CA VAL A 52 4.92 5.36 5.35
C VAL A 52 5.57 6.72 5.26
N THR A 53 6.89 6.75 5.08
CA THR A 53 7.61 7.97 4.70
C THR A 53 8.72 7.62 3.72
N LEU A 54 8.94 8.50 2.74
CA LEU A 54 10.03 8.39 1.78
C LEU A 54 11.30 9.13 2.25
N THR A 55 11.17 9.94 3.29
CA THR A 55 12.24 10.74 3.86
C THR A 55 12.28 10.49 5.37
N ALA A 56 13.44 10.11 5.88
CA ALA A 56 13.68 9.90 7.31
C ALA A 56 15.03 10.50 7.68
N SER A 57 15.10 11.17 8.82
CA SER A 57 16.37 11.71 9.32
C SER A 57 17.18 10.60 9.98
N ASP A 58 16.50 9.76 10.76
CA ASP A 58 16.98 8.47 11.24
C ASP A 58 16.12 7.32 10.69
N PRO A 59 16.51 6.75 9.52
CA PRO A 59 15.79 5.63 8.91
C PRO A 59 15.61 4.41 9.82
N GLN A 60 16.54 4.18 10.76
CA GLN A 60 16.46 3.02 11.64
C GLN A 60 15.27 3.18 12.60
N SER A 61 15.22 4.29 13.34
CA SER A 61 14.18 4.49 14.37
C SER A 61 12.84 4.97 13.79
N GLU A 62 12.84 5.68 12.66
CA GLU A 62 11.61 6.26 12.08
C GLU A 62 10.88 5.31 11.12
N LEU A 63 11.59 4.36 10.48
CA LEU A 63 11.04 3.49 9.44
C LEU A 63 11.24 2.00 9.71
N ILE A 64 12.51 1.56 9.84
CA ILE A 64 12.85 0.14 9.86
C ILE A 64 12.34 -0.50 11.16
N ASP A 65 12.70 0.07 12.31
CA ASP A 65 12.29 -0.44 13.62
C ASP A 65 10.77 -0.49 13.77
N PRO A 66 10.00 0.57 13.48
CA PRO A 66 8.55 0.51 13.65
C PRO A 66 7.87 -0.42 12.65
N ALA A 67 8.39 -0.58 11.43
CA ALA A 67 7.86 -1.54 10.48
C ALA A 67 8.08 -3.00 10.94
N VAL A 68 9.30 -3.34 11.34
CA VAL A 68 9.66 -4.70 11.76
C VAL A 68 9.08 -5.04 13.13
N LYS A 69 9.36 -4.22 14.16
CA LYS A 69 8.89 -4.46 15.53
C LYS A 69 7.37 -4.42 15.61
N GLY A 70 6.74 -3.49 14.91
CA GLY A 70 5.28 -3.38 14.84
C GLY A 70 4.64 -4.63 14.25
N THR A 71 5.19 -5.14 13.15
CA THR A 71 4.70 -6.36 12.49
C THR A 71 4.85 -7.58 13.39
N LEU A 72 6.02 -7.75 14.01
CA LEU A 72 6.25 -8.83 14.97
C LEU A 72 5.36 -8.72 16.21
N ASN A 73 5.06 -7.51 16.70
CA ASN A 73 4.17 -7.30 17.83
C ASN A 73 2.74 -7.79 17.55
N VAL A 74 2.19 -7.46 16.37
CA VAL A 74 0.87 -7.93 15.96
C VAL A 74 0.87 -9.45 15.79
N LEU A 75 1.88 -10.03 15.14
CA LEU A 75 1.96 -11.48 14.94
C LEU A 75 2.13 -12.25 16.26
N ARG A 76 2.90 -11.73 17.21
CA ARG A 76 3.00 -12.30 18.57
C ARG A 76 1.66 -12.29 19.29
N SER A 77 0.84 -11.26 19.10
CA SER A 77 -0.52 -11.21 19.65
C SER A 77 -1.42 -12.26 18.98
N CYS A 78 -1.33 -12.39 17.66
CA CYS A 78 -2.08 -13.40 16.90
C CYS A 78 -1.72 -14.83 17.30
N ALA A 79 -0.44 -15.12 17.53
CA ALA A 79 0.04 -16.45 17.93
C ALA A 79 -0.56 -16.96 19.25
N LYS A 80 -1.04 -16.05 20.11
CA LYS A 80 -1.68 -16.39 21.39
C LYS A 80 -3.15 -16.81 21.23
N VAL A 81 -3.78 -16.56 20.07
CA VAL A 81 -5.23 -16.70 19.87
C VAL A 81 -5.55 -17.84 18.90
N HIS A 82 -6.04 -18.96 19.44
CA HIS A 82 -6.34 -20.16 18.66
C HIS A 82 -7.48 -20.02 17.64
N SER A 83 -8.36 -19.02 17.79
CA SER A 83 -9.47 -18.81 16.85
C SER A 83 -9.02 -18.18 15.52
N ILE A 84 -7.82 -17.58 15.48
CA ILE A 84 -7.28 -16.96 14.27
C ILE A 84 -6.90 -18.04 13.27
N LYS A 85 -7.54 -17.99 12.11
CA LYS A 85 -7.35 -18.93 11.02
C LYS A 85 -6.30 -18.45 10.02
N ARG A 86 -6.23 -17.13 9.81
CA ARG A 86 -5.32 -16.50 8.84
C ARG A 86 -5.02 -15.06 9.21
N VAL A 87 -3.79 -14.63 8.98
CA VAL A 87 -3.38 -13.23 9.06
C VAL A 87 -3.07 -12.72 7.66
N ILE A 88 -3.61 -11.55 7.32
CA ILE A 88 -3.31 -10.83 6.08
C ILE A 88 -2.43 -9.64 6.43
N VAL A 89 -1.24 -9.56 5.84
CA VAL A 89 -0.32 -8.43 6.05
C VAL A 89 -0.28 -7.56 4.80
N THR A 90 -0.49 -6.25 4.97
CA THR A 90 -0.26 -5.27 3.91
C THR A 90 1.24 -4.98 3.81
N SER A 91 1.87 -5.60 2.82
CA SER A 91 3.24 -5.29 2.42
C SER A 91 3.24 -4.24 1.30
N SER A 92 4.12 -4.35 0.30
CA SER A 92 4.25 -3.42 -0.81
C SER A 92 5.00 -4.05 -1.97
N MET A 93 4.78 -3.54 -3.18
CA MET A 93 5.70 -3.78 -4.31
C MET A 93 7.15 -3.40 -3.97
N ALA A 94 7.37 -2.51 -3.00
CA ALA A 94 8.70 -2.17 -2.49
C ALA A 94 9.48 -3.37 -1.92
N ALA A 95 8.80 -4.44 -1.48
CA ALA A 95 9.41 -5.71 -1.05
C ALA A 95 9.58 -6.75 -2.17
N VAL A 96 9.15 -6.42 -3.40
CA VAL A 96 9.15 -7.33 -4.57
C VAL A 96 10.23 -6.94 -5.57
N MET A 97 10.24 -5.67 -5.99
CA MET A 97 10.91 -5.30 -7.24
C MET A 97 12.34 -4.75 -7.09
N PHE A 98 12.83 -4.52 -5.87
CA PHE A 98 14.02 -3.72 -5.63
C PHE A 98 15.28 -4.58 -5.44
N ASN A 99 15.75 -5.23 -6.51
CA ASN A 99 16.81 -6.24 -6.47
C ASN A 99 17.92 -6.08 -7.52
N LYS A 100 18.12 -4.85 -8.02
CA LYS A 100 19.13 -4.48 -9.05
C LYS A 100 18.96 -5.17 -10.41
N LYS A 101 17.96 -6.03 -10.61
CA LYS A 101 17.67 -6.60 -11.93
C LYS A 101 17.24 -5.48 -12.89
N PRO A 102 17.71 -5.50 -14.16
CA PRO A 102 17.30 -4.52 -15.14
C PRO A 102 15.79 -4.65 -15.41
N LEU A 103 15.11 -3.51 -15.55
CA LEU A 103 13.68 -3.45 -15.83
C LEU A 103 13.48 -3.06 -17.29
N THR A 104 13.38 -4.06 -18.17
CA THR A 104 13.23 -3.92 -19.63
C THR A 104 11.81 -4.31 -20.08
N PRO A 105 11.39 -3.99 -21.33
CA PRO A 105 10.02 -4.28 -21.80
C PRO A 105 9.56 -5.73 -21.79
N ASP A 106 10.51 -6.65 -21.86
CA ASP A 106 10.30 -8.10 -21.80
C ASP A 106 10.21 -8.64 -20.36
N VAL A 107 10.57 -7.84 -19.35
CA VAL A 107 10.49 -8.24 -17.94
C VAL A 107 9.04 -8.25 -17.48
N VAL A 108 8.66 -9.38 -16.88
CA VAL A 108 7.44 -9.55 -16.10
C VAL A 108 7.85 -9.79 -14.66
N ILE A 109 7.52 -8.84 -13.78
CA ILE A 109 7.70 -8.99 -12.33
C ILE A 109 6.50 -9.75 -11.77
N ASP A 110 6.75 -10.71 -10.91
CA ASP A 110 5.70 -11.48 -10.21
C ASP A 110 6.11 -11.73 -8.76
N GLU A 111 5.37 -12.56 -8.04
CA GLU A 111 5.59 -12.84 -6.63
C GLU A 111 6.84 -13.67 -6.33
N THR A 112 7.53 -14.19 -7.35
CA THR A 112 8.83 -14.86 -7.21
C THR A 112 9.98 -13.86 -7.08
N TRP A 113 9.73 -12.58 -7.37
CA TRP A 113 10.70 -11.51 -7.18
C TRP A 113 10.71 -11.04 -5.73
N PHE A 114 11.89 -10.93 -5.16
CA PHE A 114 12.10 -10.34 -3.84
C PHE A 114 13.04 -9.16 -4.00
N SER A 115 12.76 -8.07 -3.29
CA SER A 115 13.72 -7.00 -3.10
C SER A 115 14.94 -7.52 -2.35
N ASP A 116 16.10 -6.96 -2.64
CA ASP A 116 17.35 -7.28 -1.96
C ASP A 116 17.59 -6.22 -0.85
N PRO A 117 17.53 -6.59 0.44
CA PRO A 117 17.79 -5.66 1.54
C PRO A 117 19.14 -4.96 1.42
N VAL A 118 20.20 -5.67 0.98
CA VAL A 118 21.55 -5.08 0.83
C VAL A 118 21.53 -4.02 -0.25
N ALA A 119 20.90 -4.30 -1.39
CA ALA A 119 20.72 -3.31 -2.45
C ALA A 119 19.91 -2.09 -1.99
N CYS A 120 18.85 -2.31 -1.21
CA CYS A 120 18.03 -1.21 -0.68
C CYS A 120 18.86 -0.32 0.24
N GLU A 121 19.67 -0.89 1.12
CA GLU A 121 20.55 -0.15 2.04
C GLU A 121 21.64 0.64 1.29
N GLU A 122 22.37 -0.01 0.38
CA GLU A 122 23.43 0.63 -0.42
C GLU A 122 22.92 1.83 -1.22
N LEU A 123 21.70 1.71 -1.77
CA LEU A 123 21.04 2.77 -2.56
C LEU A 123 20.24 3.75 -1.69
N LYS A 124 20.30 3.62 -0.36
CA LYS A 124 19.60 4.45 0.63
C LYS A 124 18.09 4.48 0.40
N GLN A 125 17.51 3.39 -0.07
CA GLN A 125 16.09 3.20 -0.31
C GLN A 125 15.42 2.67 0.95
N TRP A 126 15.38 3.52 1.98
CA TRP A 126 15.03 3.12 3.34
C TRP A 126 13.60 2.59 3.50
N TYR A 127 12.64 3.16 2.76
CA TYR A 127 11.27 2.65 2.75
C TYR A 127 11.20 1.23 2.17
N MET A 128 11.94 0.97 1.10
CA MET A 128 12.00 -0.33 0.43
C MET A 128 12.67 -1.34 1.35
N LEU A 129 13.76 -0.95 2.02
CA LEU A 129 14.43 -1.75 3.05
C LEU A 129 13.45 -2.10 4.19
N ALA A 130 12.78 -1.11 4.77
CA ALA A 130 11.85 -1.31 5.88
C ALA A 130 10.70 -2.26 5.51
N LYS A 131 10.09 -2.10 4.32
CA LYS A 131 9.04 -3.01 3.85
C LYS A 131 9.55 -4.42 3.56
N THR A 132 10.74 -4.55 2.99
CA THR A 132 11.36 -5.85 2.71
C THR A 132 11.63 -6.61 4.01
N LEU A 133 12.31 -5.98 4.96
CA LEU A 133 12.64 -6.59 6.25
C LEU A 133 11.39 -6.91 7.09
N ALA A 134 10.36 -6.06 7.05
CA ALA A 134 9.11 -6.32 7.76
C ALA A 134 8.35 -7.52 7.18
N GLU A 135 8.33 -7.69 5.85
CA GLU A 135 7.71 -8.85 5.20
C GLU A 135 8.49 -10.14 5.50
N GLU A 136 9.82 -10.12 5.43
CA GLU A 136 10.68 -11.27 5.79
C GLU A 136 10.50 -11.69 7.25
N ALA A 137 10.45 -10.72 8.16
CA ALA A 137 10.18 -10.96 9.58
C ALA A 137 8.78 -11.54 9.80
N ALA A 138 7.78 -11.07 9.05
CA ALA A 138 6.42 -11.59 9.11
C ALA A 138 6.37 -13.07 8.71
N TRP A 139 6.95 -13.43 7.57
CA TRP A 139 7.00 -14.82 7.09
C TRP A 139 7.76 -15.74 8.04
N THR A 140 8.89 -15.26 8.58
CA THR A 140 9.68 -16.02 9.55
C THR A 140 8.87 -16.29 10.83
N SER A 141 8.29 -15.24 11.41
CA SER A 141 7.48 -15.35 12.62
C SER A 141 6.24 -16.23 12.40
N ALA A 142 5.55 -16.08 11.25
CA ALA A 142 4.40 -16.90 10.93
C ALA A 142 4.76 -18.38 10.83
N LYS A 143 5.88 -18.71 10.18
CA LYS A 143 6.39 -20.09 10.10
C LYS A 143 6.73 -20.67 11.47
N GLU A 144 7.40 -19.89 12.32
CA GLU A 144 7.79 -20.32 13.68
C GLU A 144 6.59 -20.55 14.61
N ASN A 145 5.51 -19.77 14.42
CA ASN A 145 4.33 -19.81 15.27
C ASN A 145 3.15 -20.58 14.65
N GLY A 146 3.33 -21.19 13.48
CA GLY A 146 2.27 -21.94 12.79
C GLY A 146 1.09 -21.08 12.32
N ILE A 147 1.32 -19.80 12.02
CA ILE A 147 0.30 -18.88 11.51
C ILE A 147 0.17 -19.04 9.99
N ASP A 148 -1.06 -19.23 9.49
CA ASP A 148 -1.35 -19.08 8.06
C ASP A 148 -1.29 -17.60 7.68
N LEU A 149 -0.31 -17.24 6.85
CA LEU A 149 -0.02 -15.86 6.47
C LEU A 149 -0.21 -15.68 4.97
N VAL A 150 -0.84 -14.57 4.58
CA VAL A 150 -0.87 -14.09 3.20
C VAL A 150 -0.44 -12.62 3.17
N THR A 151 0.39 -12.24 2.20
CA THR A 151 0.81 -10.84 2.04
C THR A 151 0.20 -10.22 0.79
N ILE A 152 -0.28 -8.99 0.93
CA ILE A 152 -0.77 -8.17 -0.17
C ILE A 152 0.30 -7.13 -0.49
N ASN A 153 0.78 -7.11 -1.72
CA ASN A 153 1.87 -6.26 -2.20
C ASN A 153 1.33 -5.20 -3.18
N PRO A 154 0.67 -4.13 -2.69
CA PRO A 154 0.13 -3.10 -3.55
C PRO A 154 1.23 -2.24 -4.18
N GLY A 155 0.91 -1.71 -5.36
CA GLY A 155 1.66 -0.62 -6.01
C GLY A 155 1.39 0.75 -5.37
N PHE A 156 1.41 1.80 -6.20
CA PHE A 156 1.06 3.16 -5.83
C PHE A 156 -0.47 3.30 -5.76
N VAL A 157 -1.00 3.34 -4.54
CA VAL A 157 -2.44 3.32 -4.28
C VAL A 157 -3.04 4.71 -4.45
N ILE A 158 -4.03 4.81 -5.34
CA ILE A 158 -4.88 5.98 -5.58
C ILE A 158 -6.36 5.58 -5.44
N GLY A 159 -7.27 6.54 -5.49
CA GLY A 159 -8.71 6.31 -5.44
C GLY A 159 -9.42 7.29 -4.51
N PRO A 160 -10.74 7.10 -4.29
CA PRO A 160 -11.53 7.97 -3.44
C PRO A 160 -11.05 7.93 -1.98
N LEU A 161 -11.05 9.10 -1.33
CA LEU A 161 -10.64 9.27 0.05
C LEU A 161 -11.83 9.07 0.99
N ILE A 162 -11.63 8.28 2.05
CA ILE A 162 -12.60 8.16 3.17
C ILE A 162 -12.14 8.92 4.41
N GLN A 163 -10.84 9.21 4.52
CA GLN A 163 -10.24 9.89 5.66
C GLN A 163 -10.03 11.37 5.34
N PRO A 164 -10.15 12.28 6.33
CA PRO A 164 -10.02 13.71 6.11
C PRO A 164 -8.57 14.17 5.90
N THR A 165 -7.59 13.30 6.17
CA THR A 165 -6.16 13.58 6.01
C THR A 165 -5.60 12.87 4.79
N LEU A 166 -4.68 13.52 4.07
CA LEU A 166 -4.01 12.86 2.95
C LEU A 166 -3.06 11.77 3.46
N THR A 167 -3.00 10.65 2.75
CA THR A 167 -1.93 9.65 2.93
C THR A 167 -0.73 10.02 2.05
N PRO A 168 0.49 9.56 2.36
CA PRO A 168 1.66 9.89 1.55
C PRO A 168 1.55 9.56 0.06
N SER A 169 0.84 8.48 -0.31
CA SER A 169 0.60 8.17 -1.73
C SER A 169 -0.31 9.20 -2.38
N ILE A 170 -1.35 9.64 -1.68
CA ILE A 170 -2.29 10.64 -2.17
C ILE A 170 -1.65 12.05 -2.20
N GLU A 171 -0.80 12.39 -1.23
CA GLU A 171 0.02 13.61 -1.25
C GLU A 171 0.96 13.63 -2.46
N ALA A 172 1.65 12.52 -2.72
CA ALA A 172 2.50 12.40 -3.90
C ALA A 172 1.69 12.50 -5.20
N PHE A 173 0.49 11.90 -5.26
CA PHE A 173 -0.41 12.03 -6.41
C PHE A 173 -0.87 13.47 -6.64
N LEU A 174 -1.21 14.18 -5.57
CA LEU A 174 -1.55 15.60 -5.63
C LEU A 174 -0.35 16.45 -6.12
N ALA A 175 0.86 16.15 -5.65
CA ALA A 175 2.08 16.81 -6.10
C ALA A 175 2.36 16.56 -7.59
N ILE A 176 2.02 15.37 -8.11
CA ILE A 176 2.09 15.06 -9.55
C ILE A 176 1.08 15.88 -10.34
N ILE A 177 -0.16 15.97 -9.86
CA ILE A 177 -1.20 16.81 -10.47
C ILE A 177 -0.75 18.28 -10.52
N ASN A 178 -0.15 18.77 -9.45
CA ASN A 178 0.35 20.15 -9.34
C ASN A 178 1.69 20.38 -10.07
N GLY A 179 2.32 19.32 -10.59
CA GLY A 179 3.62 19.37 -11.26
C GLY A 179 4.81 19.65 -10.34
N THR A 180 4.66 19.51 -9.03
CA THR A 180 5.72 19.73 -8.04
C THR A 180 6.51 18.46 -7.72
N GLN A 181 6.06 17.29 -8.20
CA GLN A 181 6.76 16.02 -8.02
C GLN A 181 6.60 15.11 -9.24
N ILE A 182 7.72 14.54 -9.70
CA ILE A 182 7.75 13.46 -10.70
C ILE A 182 8.65 12.36 -10.12
N PHE A 183 8.22 11.09 -10.18
CA PHE A 183 9.11 10.01 -9.74
C PHE A 183 10.38 9.96 -10.58
N PRO A 184 11.55 9.63 -10.00
CA PRO A 184 12.82 9.66 -10.74
C PRO A 184 12.84 8.78 -12.01
N ASP A 185 12.09 7.67 -12.02
CA ASP A 185 11.95 6.79 -13.18
C ASP A 185 10.80 7.19 -14.12
N GLY A 186 9.94 8.12 -13.70
CA GLY A 186 8.73 8.53 -14.41
C GLY A 186 7.69 7.42 -14.61
N ILE A 187 7.80 6.30 -13.88
CA ILE A 187 6.95 5.11 -14.03
C ILE A 187 6.10 4.92 -12.75
N TYR A 188 4.81 4.71 -12.96
CA TYR A 188 3.80 4.54 -11.93
C TYR A 188 3.21 3.15 -12.00
N ARG A 189 3.16 2.47 -10.86
CA ARG A 189 2.55 1.14 -10.70
C ARG A 189 1.22 1.31 -9.99
N LEU A 190 0.23 1.85 -10.68
CA LEU A 190 -1.00 2.36 -10.07
C LEU A 190 -1.97 1.23 -9.74
N VAL A 191 -2.70 1.39 -8.64
CA VAL A 191 -3.82 0.54 -8.29
C VAL A 191 -4.88 1.31 -7.50
N ASP A 192 -6.14 0.94 -7.67
CA ASP A 192 -7.25 1.52 -6.92
C ASP A 192 -7.27 1.00 -5.49
N VAL A 193 -7.53 1.89 -4.52
CA VAL A 193 -7.69 1.53 -3.11
C VAL A 193 -8.80 0.50 -2.89
N ARG A 194 -9.86 0.52 -3.71
CA ARG A 194 -10.96 -0.45 -3.65
C ARG A 194 -10.50 -1.84 -4.08
N ASP A 195 -9.64 -1.93 -5.09
CA ASP A 195 -9.04 -3.20 -5.51
C ASP A 195 -8.12 -3.77 -4.42
N VAL A 196 -7.33 -2.91 -3.77
CA VAL A 196 -6.46 -3.30 -2.65
C VAL A 196 -7.31 -3.81 -1.48
N ALA A 197 -8.37 -3.10 -1.10
CA ALA A 197 -9.26 -3.54 -0.03
C ALA A 197 -9.93 -4.88 -0.36
N ASN A 198 -10.44 -5.04 -1.58
CA ASN A 198 -11.03 -6.30 -2.04
C ASN A 198 -9.99 -7.43 -2.05
N ALA A 199 -8.73 -7.17 -2.46
CA ALA A 199 -7.66 -8.16 -2.43
C ALA A 199 -7.37 -8.68 -1.01
N HIS A 200 -7.43 -7.82 0.01
CA HIS A 200 -7.31 -8.27 1.39
C HIS A 200 -8.46 -9.21 1.76
N ILE A 201 -9.70 -8.81 1.48
CA ILE A 201 -10.91 -9.61 1.80
C ILE A 201 -10.84 -10.97 1.10
N GLN A 202 -10.60 -11.00 -0.21
CA GLN A 202 -10.53 -12.23 -0.98
C GLN A 202 -9.39 -13.15 -0.53
N ALA A 203 -8.23 -12.59 -0.17
CA ALA A 203 -7.11 -13.35 0.40
C ALA A 203 -7.45 -14.02 1.72
N PHE A 204 -8.32 -13.41 2.51
CA PHE A 204 -8.82 -14.01 3.75
C PHE A 204 -9.89 -15.07 3.48
N GLU A 205 -10.89 -14.75 2.64
CA GLU A 205 -12.07 -15.59 2.43
C GLU A 205 -11.80 -16.82 1.57
N ASN A 206 -10.88 -16.74 0.60
CA ASN A 206 -10.53 -17.86 -0.28
C ASN A 206 -9.59 -18.85 0.42
N PRO A 207 -10.02 -20.08 0.75
CA PRO A 207 -9.19 -21.04 1.47
C PRO A 207 -7.91 -21.43 0.71
N ALA A 208 -7.93 -21.37 -0.62
CA ALA A 208 -6.78 -21.70 -1.46
C ALA A 208 -5.75 -20.57 -1.57
N ALA A 209 -6.09 -19.36 -1.08
CA ALA A 209 -5.16 -18.24 -1.14
C ALA A 209 -3.92 -18.50 -0.28
N SER A 210 -2.74 -18.33 -0.86
CA SER A 210 -1.47 -18.56 -0.17
C SER A 210 -0.34 -17.70 -0.75
N GLY A 211 0.68 -17.46 0.08
CA GLY A 211 1.88 -16.72 -0.32
C GLY A 211 1.62 -15.22 -0.45
N ARG A 212 2.25 -14.63 -1.46
CA ARG A 212 2.26 -13.19 -1.74
C ARG A 212 1.31 -12.87 -2.90
N TYR A 213 0.85 -11.63 -3.03
CA TYR A 213 0.01 -11.18 -4.16
C TYR A 213 0.42 -9.79 -4.62
N CYS A 214 0.89 -9.66 -5.87
CA CYS A 214 1.14 -8.38 -6.51
C CYS A 214 -0.19 -7.73 -6.89
N ILE A 215 -0.51 -6.60 -6.26
CA ILE A 215 -1.76 -5.85 -6.50
C ILE A 215 -1.42 -4.55 -7.22
N VAL A 216 -1.35 -4.64 -8.56
CA VAL A 216 -1.06 -3.50 -9.45
C VAL A 216 -2.02 -3.53 -10.63
N GLY A 217 -2.84 -2.49 -10.78
CA GLY A 217 -3.81 -2.36 -11.87
C GLY A 217 -3.18 -1.96 -13.20
N GLY A 218 -2.05 -1.24 -13.18
CA GLY A 218 -1.30 -0.92 -14.40
C GLY A 218 0.07 -0.29 -14.15
N VAL A 219 0.99 -0.52 -15.08
CA VAL A 219 2.32 0.13 -15.11
C VAL A 219 2.32 1.15 -16.25
N THR A 220 2.51 2.43 -15.94
CA THR A 220 2.38 3.52 -16.92
C THR A 220 3.34 4.67 -16.64
N HIS A 221 3.51 5.58 -17.62
CA HIS A 221 4.25 6.82 -17.43
C HIS A 221 3.38 7.93 -16.82
N TYR A 222 4.00 8.91 -16.16
CA TYR A 222 3.28 10.12 -15.72
C TYR A 222 2.55 10.80 -16.89
N SER A 223 3.13 10.74 -18.09
CA SER A 223 2.55 11.35 -19.30
C SER A 223 1.18 10.76 -19.64
N GLU A 224 0.94 9.49 -19.33
CA GLU A 224 -0.38 8.88 -19.52
C GLU A 224 -1.37 9.35 -18.46
N VAL A 225 -0.93 9.50 -17.21
CA VAL A 225 -1.73 10.11 -16.14
C VAL A 225 -2.13 11.53 -16.54
N PHE A 226 -1.22 12.32 -17.09
CA PHE A 226 -1.50 13.68 -17.57
C PHE A 226 -2.49 13.71 -18.74
N LYS A 227 -2.42 12.75 -19.68
CA LYS A 227 -3.43 12.62 -20.74
C LYS A 227 -4.81 12.34 -20.16
N ILE A 228 -4.91 11.44 -19.18
CA ILE A 228 -6.17 11.13 -18.49
C ILE A 228 -6.70 12.36 -17.78
N LEU A 229 -5.85 13.07 -17.04
CA LEU A 229 -6.21 14.31 -16.35
C LEU A 229 -6.71 15.38 -17.33
N HIS A 230 -6.01 15.60 -18.44
CA HIS A 230 -6.42 16.57 -19.45
C HIS A 230 -7.75 16.20 -20.14
N LYS A 231 -8.01 14.91 -20.35
CA LYS A 231 -9.27 14.39 -20.90
C LYS A 231 -10.47 14.71 -20.00
N PHE A 232 -10.34 14.54 -18.69
CA PHE A 232 -11.43 14.77 -17.73
C PHE A 232 -11.51 16.21 -17.22
N TYR A 233 -10.38 16.89 -17.11
CA TYR A 233 -10.23 18.19 -16.47
C TYR A 233 -9.41 19.14 -17.36
N PRO A 234 -9.95 19.59 -18.51
CA PRO A 234 -9.22 20.43 -19.46
C PRO A 234 -8.84 21.81 -18.89
N SER A 235 -9.52 22.28 -17.83
CA SER A 235 -9.17 23.52 -17.11
C SER A 235 -7.98 23.37 -16.14
N LEU A 236 -7.61 22.13 -15.79
CA LEU A 236 -6.51 21.86 -14.89
C LEU A 236 -5.19 22.23 -15.57
N ARG A 237 -4.46 23.18 -14.97
CA ARG A 237 -3.12 23.55 -15.44
C ARG A 237 -2.14 22.44 -15.05
N LEU A 238 -1.86 21.57 -16.00
CA LEU A 238 -0.81 20.57 -15.87
C LEU A 238 0.55 21.21 -16.15
N PRO A 239 1.62 20.75 -15.48
CA PRO A 239 2.97 21.21 -15.81
C PRO A 239 3.28 20.96 -17.29
N GLU A 240 3.82 21.97 -17.97
CA GLU A 240 4.51 21.75 -19.24
C GLU A 240 5.71 20.82 -18.99
N LYS A 241 6.01 19.93 -19.94
CA LYS A 241 7.03 18.87 -19.82
C LYS A 241 8.27 19.34 -19.04
N SER A 242 8.75 18.52 -18.11
CA SER A 242 10.02 18.82 -17.41
C SER A 242 11.16 18.98 -18.41
N GLU A 243 12.01 19.99 -18.21
CA GLU A 243 13.15 20.42 -19.06
C GLU A 243 14.24 19.36 -19.32
N ASP A 244 14.14 18.16 -18.75
CA ASP A 244 15.05 17.06 -19.04
C ASP A 244 14.54 16.26 -20.25
N ASP A 245 15.06 16.58 -21.44
CA ASP A 245 14.91 15.90 -22.76
C ASP A 245 15.40 14.42 -22.77
N LYS A 246 15.43 13.76 -21.59
CA LYS A 246 15.81 12.36 -21.46
C LYS A 246 14.67 11.47 -21.97
N PRO A 247 14.98 10.42 -22.77
CA PRO A 247 13.97 9.49 -23.22
C PRO A 247 13.28 8.82 -22.02
N LEU A 248 11.97 8.64 -22.12
CA LEU A 248 11.20 7.88 -21.13
C LEU A 248 11.82 6.48 -21.00
N GLN A 249 11.98 6.03 -19.75
CA GLN A 249 12.43 4.68 -19.47
C GLN A 249 11.45 3.67 -20.09
N PRO A 250 11.91 2.50 -20.58
CA PRO A 250 10.98 1.48 -21.05
C PRO A 250 10.04 1.02 -19.93
N LEU A 251 8.76 0.88 -20.25
CA LEU A 251 7.82 0.19 -19.36
C LEU A 251 8.15 -1.29 -19.30
N TYR A 252 7.93 -1.89 -18.15
CA TYR A 252 7.96 -3.33 -17.90
C TYR A 252 6.59 -3.77 -17.39
N LYS A 253 6.39 -5.08 -17.17
CA LYS A 253 5.09 -5.63 -16.74
C LYS A 253 5.15 -6.13 -15.29
N ILE A 254 3.99 -6.11 -14.64
CA ILE A 254 3.76 -6.83 -13.38
C ILE A 254 2.66 -7.84 -13.66
N SER A 255 2.89 -9.10 -13.29
CA SER A 255 1.90 -10.17 -13.45
C SER A 255 0.66 -9.85 -12.62
N GLN A 256 -0.50 -10.08 -13.22
CA GLN A 256 -1.80 -9.97 -12.56
C GLN A 256 -2.43 -11.34 -12.31
N ASP A 257 -1.75 -12.43 -12.68
CA ASP A 257 -2.34 -13.78 -12.72
C ASP A 257 -2.81 -14.23 -11.33
N LYS A 258 -2.00 -14.01 -10.28
CA LYS A 258 -2.41 -14.33 -8.90
C LYS A 258 -3.52 -13.43 -8.38
N ALA A 259 -3.51 -12.14 -8.71
CA ALA A 259 -4.59 -11.23 -8.32
C ALA A 259 -5.92 -11.64 -8.99
N ILE A 260 -5.89 -11.97 -10.28
CA ILE A 260 -7.06 -12.43 -11.03
C ILE A 260 -7.55 -13.78 -10.50
N SER A 261 -6.64 -14.72 -10.19
CA SER A 261 -7.02 -16.02 -9.61
C SER A 261 -7.60 -15.89 -8.19
N LEU A 262 -7.27 -14.80 -7.50
CA LEU A 262 -7.89 -14.41 -6.23
C LEU A 262 -9.30 -13.78 -6.41
N GLY A 263 -9.71 -13.49 -7.64
CA GLY A 263 -11.00 -12.87 -7.97
C GLY A 263 -10.96 -11.36 -8.11
N ILE A 264 -9.77 -10.75 -8.28
CA ILE A 264 -9.62 -9.31 -8.45
C ILE A 264 -9.85 -8.92 -9.90
N ASN A 265 -10.86 -8.06 -10.10
CA ASN A 265 -11.12 -7.36 -11.35
C ASN A 265 -10.71 -5.91 -11.17
N PHE A 266 -9.52 -5.57 -11.67
CA PHE A 266 -8.95 -4.24 -11.49
C PHE A 266 -9.83 -3.15 -12.09
N ILE A 267 -10.06 -2.10 -11.31
CA ILE A 267 -10.72 -0.88 -11.77
C ILE A 267 -9.82 -0.21 -12.83
N PRO A 268 -10.37 0.23 -13.97
CA PRO A 268 -9.58 0.89 -15.00
C PRO A 268 -8.86 2.12 -14.45
N LEU A 269 -7.61 2.31 -14.86
CA LEU A 269 -6.77 3.43 -14.39
C LEU A 269 -7.46 4.80 -14.57
N GLU A 270 -8.16 5.01 -15.68
CA GLU A 270 -8.86 6.27 -15.95
C GLU A 270 -9.99 6.55 -14.93
N VAL A 271 -10.63 5.50 -14.41
CA VAL A 271 -11.65 5.59 -13.36
C VAL A 271 -11.00 5.93 -12.03
N SER A 272 -9.92 5.24 -11.66
CA SER A 272 -9.20 5.51 -10.40
C SER A 272 -8.63 6.93 -10.35
N VAL A 273 -8.03 7.41 -11.45
CA VAL A 273 -7.53 8.79 -11.55
C VAL A 273 -8.68 9.80 -11.42
N ARG A 274 -9.77 9.61 -12.17
CA ARG A 274 -10.94 10.48 -12.09
C ARG A 274 -11.50 10.53 -10.68
N ASP A 275 -11.76 9.39 -10.07
CA ASP A 275 -12.39 9.27 -8.74
C ASP A 275 -11.49 9.85 -7.64
N THR A 276 -10.15 9.77 -7.79
CA THR A 276 -9.22 10.46 -6.88
C THR A 276 -9.37 11.97 -6.96
N VAL A 277 -9.44 12.53 -8.18
CA VAL A 277 -9.57 13.98 -8.40
C VAL A 277 -10.95 14.49 -7.99
N GLU A 278 -12.02 13.75 -8.26
CA GLU A 278 -13.36 14.09 -7.75
C GLU A 278 -13.37 14.10 -6.22
N SER A 279 -12.74 13.10 -5.59
CA SER A 279 -12.63 13.09 -4.13
C SER A 279 -11.81 14.27 -3.59
N PHE A 280 -10.78 14.74 -4.30
CA PHE A 280 -10.08 15.98 -3.96
C PHE A 280 -10.98 17.22 -4.04
N LYS A 281 -11.85 17.31 -5.05
CA LYS A 281 -12.81 18.42 -5.19
C LYS A 281 -13.84 18.39 -4.07
N GLU A 282 -14.42 17.21 -3.79
CA GLU A 282 -15.41 17.01 -2.73
C GLU A 282 -14.86 17.36 -1.33
N ASN A 283 -13.59 17.07 -1.09
CA ASN A 283 -12.91 17.39 0.17
C ASN A 283 -12.25 18.79 0.17
N GLY A 284 -12.46 19.61 -0.87
CA GLY A 284 -11.93 20.98 -0.95
C GLY A 284 -10.39 21.07 -1.02
N ILE A 285 -9.71 19.99 -1.40
CA ILE A 285 -8.25 19.92 -1.51
C ILE A 285 -7.76 20.66 -2.75
N ILE A 286 -8.54 20.63 -3.83
CA ILE A 286 -8.27 21.34 -5.08
C ILE A 286 -9.52 22.08 -5.57
N THR A 287 -9.29 23.07 -6.42
CA THR A 287 -10.34 23.78 -7.16
C THR A 287 -9.98 23.74 -8.64
N ILE A 288 -10.86 23.16 -9.49
CA ILE A 288 -10.65 22.91 -10.92
C ILE A 288 -11.77 23.57 -11.74
#